data_AF-A0A8S3IPU8-F1
#
_entry.id   AF-A0A8S3IPU8-F1
#
_cell.length_a   1.000
_cell.length_b   1.000
_cell.length_c   1.000
_cell.angle_alpha   90.00
_cell.angle_beta   90.00
_cell.angle_gamma   90.00
#
_symmetry.space_group_name_H-M   'P 1'
#
loop_
_entity.id
_entity.type
_entity.pdbx_description
1 polymer ?
#
loop_
_entity_poly.entity_id
_entity_poly.type
_entity_poly.pdbx_seq_one_letter_code
_entity_poly.pdbx_strand_id
1 'polypeptide(L)'
;WLGDNHFLLQKHRPPANSVRECLISIASIHSETVNIWTHLIGALCVAVTFVLFLIDNHRQMDISDFISFSVFFISAILCLTFSTLLHVFINYSPRVMVIVSKLDYMGKK
;
A
#
# COMPACT_ATOMS: atom_id res chain seq x y z
N TRP A 1 10.79 -11.04 12.25
CA TRP A 1 10.10 -9.75 12.31
C TRP A 1 10.79 -8.79 11.36
N LEU A 2 11.84 -8.06 11.75
CA LEU A 2 12.48 -7.10 10.84
C LEU A 2 13.53 -7.78 9.96
N GLY A 3 14.06 -8.93 10.39
CA GLY A 3 15.01 -9.73 9.64
C GLY A 3 14.33 -10.89 8.91
N ASP A 4 13.27 -10.63 8.13
CA ASP A 4 12.57 -11.69 7.40
C ASP A 4 13.37 -12.16 6.16
N ASN A 5 14.38 -11.39 5.71
CA ASN A 5 15.22 -11.75 4.57
C ASN A 5 16.72 -11.63 4.89
N HIS A 6 17.40 -12.78 4.91
CA HIS A 6 18.76 -12.93 5.42
C HIS A 6 19.81 -12.44 4.40
N PHE A 7 19.38 -12.23 3.15
CA PHE A 7 20.17 -11.67 2.05
C PHE A 7 20.23 -10.14 2.08
N LEU A 8 19.38 -9.47 2.88
CA LEU A 8 19.40 -8.01 3.04
C LEU A 8 20.43 -7.61 4.10
N LEU A 9 21.69 -7.51 3.67
CA LEU A 9 22.86 -7.31 4.54
C LEU A 9 22.98 -5.89 5.14
N GLN A 10 22.26 -4.88 4.62
CA GLN A 10 22.42 -3.46 5.01
C GLN A 10 21.12 -2.63 4.98
N LYS A 11 21.09 -1.53 5.75
CA LYS A 11 20.03 -0.49 5.81
C LYS A 11 18.62 -0.95 6.25
N HIS A 12 18.54 -1.94 7.13
CA HIS A 12 17.30 -2.19 7.87
C HIS A 12 16.99 -1.01 8.79
N ARG A 13 15.71 -0.65 8.89
CA ARG A 13 15.27 0.34 9.87
C ARG A 13 15.28 -0.28 11.27
N PRO A 14 15.79 0.44 12.29
CA PRO A 14 15.59 0.03 13.67
C PRO A 14 14.09 0.12 14.03
N PRO A 15 13.67 -0.52 15.13
CA PRO A 15 12.33 -0.33 15.67
C PRO A 15 12.01 1.17 15.84
N ALA A 16 10.92 1.63 15.24
CA ALA A 16 10.49 3.01 15.35
C ALA A 16 9.85 3.27 16.72
N ASN A 17 10.13 4.44 17.29
CA ASN A 17 9.61 4.84 18.60
C ASN A 17 8.27 5.60 18.51
N SER A 18 7.87 6.00 17.29
CA SER A 18 6.62 6.73 17.04
C SER A 18 6.07 6.53 15.63
N VAL A 19 4.76 6.76 15.46
CA VAL A 19 4.11 6.82 14.15
C VAL A 19 4.73 7.92 13.27
N ARG A 20 5.10 9.05 13.87
CA ARG A 20 5.75 10.16 13.16
C ARG A 20 7.07 9.74 12.52
N GLU A 21 7.88 8.95 13.22
CA GLU A 21 9.14 8.41 12.71
C GLU A 21 8.91 7.48 11.50
N CYS A 22 7.86 6.65 11.56
CA CYS A 22 7.46 5.81 10.43
C CYS A 22 7.08 6.65 9.20
N LEU A 23 6.29 7.72 9.38
CA LEU A 23 5.89 8.59 8.27
C LEU A 23 7.07 9.37 7.67
N ILE A 24 7.98 9.89 8.50
CA ILE A 24 9.19 10.58 8.01
C ILE A 24 10.08 9.62 7.22
N SER A 25 10.11 8.35 7.59
CA SER A 25 10.94 7.36 6.90
C SER A 25 10.52 7.09 5.46
N ILE A 26 9.29 7.45 5.04
CA ILE A 26 8.85 7.39 3.63
C ILE A 26 9.80 8.18 2.71
N ALA A 27 10.31 9.31 3.20
CA ALA A 27 11.25 10.17 2.46
C ALA A 27 12.72 9.79 2.70
N SER A 28 13.00 8.72 3.44
CA SER A 28 14.36 8.25 3.77
C SER A 28 14.74 7.02 2.96
N ILE A 29 16.04 6.77 2.80
CA ILE A 29 16.57 5.63 2.03
C ILE A 29 16.88 4.45 2.97
N HIS A 30 16.16 3.34 2.81
CA HIS A 30 16.31 2.10 3.55
C HIS A 30 15.79 0.90 2.73
N SER A 31 15.86 -0.32 3.27
CA SER A 31 15.45 -1.55 2.58
C SER A 31 14.02 -1.52 2.03
N GLU A 32 13.09 -0.90 2.77
CA GLU A 32 11.68 -0.81 2.38
C GLU A 32 11.33 0.38 1.47
N THR A 33 12.28 1.25 1.12
CA THR A 33 11.95 2.48 0.35
C THR A 33 11.31 2.13 -0.98
N VAL A 34 11.89 1.19 -1.73
CA VAL A 34 11.33 0.76 -3.03
C VAL A 34 9.94 0.18 -2.84
N ASN A 35 9.73 -0.67 -1.84
CA ASN A 35 8.41 -1.28 -1.56
C ASN A 35 7.35 -0.21 -1.25
N ILE A 36 7.68 0.79 -0.42
CA ILE A 36 6.75 1.90 -0.12
C ILE A 36 6.41 2.67 -1.40
N TRP A 37 7.43 3.08 -2.17
CA TRP A 37 7.22 3.93 -3.34
C TRP A 37 6.54 3.21 -4.50
N THR A 38 6.84 1.93 -4.76
CA THR A 38 6.17 1.17 -5.84
C THR A 38 4.68 1.01 -5.56
N HIS A 39 4.30 0.65 -4.34
CA HIS A 39 2.89 0.52 -3.95
C HIS A 39 2.17 1.87 -3.88
N LEU A 40 2.83 2.92 -3.37
CA LEU A 40 2.23 4.27 -3.29
C LEU A 40 1.99 4.87 -4.68
N ILE A 41 2.98 4.80 -5.58
CA ILE A 41 2.83 5.26 -6.97
C ILE A 41 1.78 4.42 -7.68
N GLY A 42 1.77 3.10 -7.49
CA GLY A 42 0.74 2.22 -8.03
C GLY A 42 -0.67 2.64 -7.59
N ALA A 43 -0.86 2.90 -6.29
CA ALA A 43 -2.16 3.33 -5.75
C ALA A 43 -2.62 4.65 -6.38
N LEU A 44 -1.71 5.62 -6.53
CA LEU A 44 -2.00 6.90 -7.18
C LEU A 44 -2.34 6.73 -8.66
N CYS A 45 -1.60 5.91 -9.40
CA CYS A 45 -1.90 5.63 -10.80
C CYS A 45 -3.29 5.01 -10.96
N VAL A 46 -3.62 3.98 -10.17
CA VAL A 46 -4.94 3.34 -10.22
C VAL A 46 -6.06 4.32 -9.85
N ALA A 47 -5.86 5.18 -8.85
CA ALA A 47 -6.82 6.21 -8.47
C ALA A 47 -7.05 7.24 -9.59
N VAL A 48 -5.98 7.72 -10.24
CA VAL A 48 -6.07 8.62 -11.39
C VAL A 48 -6.79 7.93 -12.55
N THR A 49 -6.42 6.69 -12.87
CA THR A 49 -7.09 5.89 -13.90
C THR A 49 -8.58 5.72 -13.61
N PHE A 50 -8.96 5.48 -12.35
CA PHE A 50 -10.37 5.36 -11.97
C PHE A 50 -11.13 6.66 -12.21
N VAL A 51 -10.57 7.81 -11.82
CA VAL A 51 -11.19 9.13 -12.05
C VAL A 51 -11.36 9.39 -13.55
N LEU A 52 -10.31 9.16 -14.35
CA LEU A 52 -10.37 9.33 -15.81
C LEU A 52 -11.41 8.40 -16.43
N PHE A 53 -11.46 7.13 -16.00
CA PHE A 53 -12.45 6.16 -16.44
C PHE A 53 -13.88 6.64 -16.17
N LEU A 54 -14.15 7.18 -14.98
CA LEU A 54 -15.47 7.73 -14.64
C LEU A 54 -15.83 8.93 -15.51
N ILE A 55 -14.87 9.84 -15.77
CA ILE A 55 -15.09 11.01 -16.62
C ILE A 55 -15.42 10.58 -18.06
N ASP A 56 -14.64 9.68 -18.64
CA ASP A 56 -14.81 9.28 -20.04
C ASP A 56 -16.10 8.48 -20.28
N ASN A 57 -16.55 7.71 -19.28
CA ASN A 57 -17.65 6.76 -19.44
C ASN A 57 -18.97 7.18 -18.74
N HIS A 58 -19.04 8.36 -18.12
CA HIS A 58 -20.18 8.79 -17.28
C HIS A 58 -21.57 8.73 -17.96
N ARG A 59 -21.65 8.78 -19.29
CA ARG A 59 -22.92 8.74 -20.04
C ARG A 59 -23.28 7.37 -20.62
N GLN A 60 -22.31 6.45 -20.67
CA GLN A 60 -22.45 5.16 -21.37
C GLN A 60 -22.53 3.98 -20.39
N MET A 61 -22.20 4.19 -19.12
CA MET A 61 -22.26 3.12 -18.11
C MET A 61 -23.65 2.93 -17.54
N ASP A 62 -24.12 1.69 -17.60
CA ASP A 62 -25.23 1.23 -16.79
C ASP A 62 -24.80 1.07 -15.31
N ILE A 63 -25.78 1.01 -14.41
CA ILE A 63 -25.53 0.91 -12.95
C ILE A 63 -24.72 -0.35 -12.61
N SER A 64 -24.96 -1.47 -13.30
CA SER A 64 -24.22 -2.72 -13.07
C SER A 64 -22.74 -2.58 -13.39
N ASP A 65 -22.42 -1.93 -14.51
CA ASP A 65 -21.04 -1.69 -14.93
C ASP A 65 -20.37 -0.74 -13.94
N PHE A 66 -21.06 0.34 -13.57
CA PHE A 66 -20.56 1.30 -12.58
C PHE A 66 -20.18 0.62 -11.26
N ILE A 67 -21.06 -0.25 -10.72
CA ILE A 67 -20.78 -0.99 -9.48
C ILE A 67 -19.58 -1.91 -9.67
N SER A 68 -19.54 -2.68 -10.77
CA SER A 68 -18.48 -3.66 -11.04
C SER A 68 -17.10 -3.00 -11.14
N PHE A 69 -16.99 -1.93 -11.93
CA PHE A 69 -15.75 -1.17 -12.04
C PHE A 69 -15.38 -0.47 -10.73
N SER A 70 -16.35 0.12 -10.03
CA SER A 70 -16.08 0.76 -8.74
C SER A 70 -15.53 -0.22 -7.71
N VAL A 71 -16.12 -1.41 -7.58
CA VAL A 71 -15.62 -2.46 -6.68
C VAL A 71 -14.20 -2.87 -7.06
N PHE A 72 -13.92 -3.07 -8.35
CA PHE A 72 -12.57 -3.41 -8.82
C PHE A 72 -11.53 -2.32 -8.47
N PHE A 73 -11.78 -1.07 -8.87
CA PHE A 73 -10.84 0.03 -8.65
C PHE A 73 -10.64 0.33 -7.16
N ILE A 74 -11.72 0.37 -6.37
CA ILE A 74 -11.63 0.58 -4.91
C ILE A 74 -10.83 -0.54 -4.26
N SER A 75 -11.07 -1.80 -4.65
CA SER A 75 -10.33 -2.95 -4.10
C SER A 75 -8.84 -2.87 -4.42
N ALA A 76 -8.48 -2.52 -5.67
CA ALA A 76 -7.09 -2.35 -6.08
C ALA A 76 -6.40 -1.21 -5.31
N ILE A 77 -7.07 -0.06 -5.15
CA ILE A 77 -6.56 1.08 -4.37
C ILE A 77 -6.35 0.68 -2.91
N LEU A 78 -7.32 0.01 -2.28
CA LEU A 78 -7.22 -0.46 -0.90
C LEU A 78 -6.08 -1.46 -0.73
N CYS A 79 -5.94 -2.43 -1.64
CA CYS A 79 -4.85 -3.40 -1.59
C CYS A 79 -3.47 -2.71 -1.62
N LEU A 80 -3.25 -1.80 -2.57
CA LEU A 80 -1.97 -1.09 -2.69
C LEU A 80 -1.71 -0.15 -1.51
N THR A 81 -2.77 0.47 -0.98
CA THR A 81 -2.68 1.33 0.21
C THR A 81 -2.32 0.51 1.44
N PHE A 82 -2.95 -0.64 1.67
CA PHE A 82 -2.61 -1.52 2.79
C PHE A 82 -1.20 -2.09 2.67
N SER A 83 -0.75 -2.43 1.46
CA SER A 83 0.64 -2.81 1.19
C SER A 83 1.62 -1.68 1.55
N THR A 84 1.31 -0.45 1.14
CA THR A 84 2.12 0.73 1.50
C THR A 84 2.19 0.91 3.00
N LEU A 85 1.05 0.85 3.70
CA LEU A 85 0.98 0.97 5.16
C LEU A 85 1.78 -0.13 5.85
N LEU A 86 1.77 -1.37 5.33
CA LEU A 86 2.59 -2.46 5.83
C LEU A 86 4.06 -2.08 5.83
N HIS A 87 4.57 -1.68 4.67
CA HIS A 87 5.97 -1.32 4.53
C HIS A 87 6.33 -0.05 5.32
N VAL A 88 5.40 0.88 5.53
CA VAL A 88 5.63 2.06 6.40
C VAL A 88 5.73 1.66 7.87
N PHE A 89 4.85 0.80 8.36
CA PHE A 89 4.73 0.46 9.79
C PHE A 89 5.43 -0.83 10.20
N ILE A 90 6.13 -1.51 9.28
CA ILE A 90 6.78 -2.79 9.54
C ILE A 90 7.73 -2.74 10.74
N ASN A 91 8.38 -1.60 11.01
CA ASN A 91 9.29 -1.42 12.13
C ASN A 91 8.68 -0.80 13.39
N TYR A 92 7.37 -0.51 13.42
CA TYR A 92 6.76 0.18 14.56
C TYR A 92 6.50 -0.74 15.76
N SER A 93 5.87 -1.89 15.55
CA SER A 93 5.58 -2.84 16.62
C SER A 93 5.26 -4.22 16.05
N PRO A 94 5.66 -5.33 16.72
CA PRO A 94 5.28 -6.68 16.31
C PRO A 94 3.77 -6.87 16.16
N ARG A 95 2.96 -6.25 17.03
CA ARG A 95 1.48 -6.34 16.98
C ARG A 95 0.92 -5.65 15.74
N VAL A 96 1.43 -4.46 15.42
CA VAL A 96 0.99 -3.68 14.26
C VAL A 96 1.37 -4.39 12.97
N MET A 97 2.59 -4.90 12.89
CA MET A 97 3.03 -5.69 11.75
C MET A 97 2.13 -6.92 11.51
N VAL A 98 1.77 -7.69 12.54
CA VAL A 98 0.87 -8.85 12.38
C VAL A 98 -0.52 -8.45 11.87
N ILE A 99 -1.07 -7.33 12.38
CA ILE A 99 -2.38 -6.83 11.94
C ILE A 99 -2.32 -6.38 10.48
N VAL A 100 -1.31 -5.60 10.11
CA VAL A 100 -1.20 -5.03 8.77
C VAL A 100 -0.80 -6.10 7.74
N SER A 101 0.02 -7.08 8.10
CA SER A 101 0.32 -8.25 7.25
C SER A 101 -0.91 -9.10 6.94
N LYS A 102 -1.84 -9.23 7.89
CA LYS A 102 -3.13 -9.90 7.63
C LYS A 102 -3.98 -9.12 6.64
N LEU A 103 -4.01 -7.79 6.75
CA LEU A 103 -4.75 -6.92 5.83
C LEU A 103 -4.17 -6.96 4.40
N ASP A 104 -2.85 -6.95 4.24
CA ASP A 104 -2.19 -7.08 2.93
C ASP A 104 -2.45 -8.46 2.30
N TYR A 105 -2.39 -9.54 3.10
CA TYR A 105 -2.66 -10.89 2.60
C TYR A 105 -4.10 -11.08 2.12
N MET A 106 -5.07 -10.38 2.72
CA MET A 106 -6.47 -10.42 2.29
C MET A 106 -6.70 -9.75 0.93
N GLY A 107 -5.82 -8.83 0.49
CA GLY A 107 -5.91 -8.18 -0.83
C GLY A 107 -5.27 -8.96 -1.98
N LYS A 108 -4.53 -10.04 -1.68
CA LYS A 108 -3.79 -10.85 -2.67
C LYS A 108 -4.44 -12.20 -2.99
N LYS A 109 -5.59 -12.52 -2.40
CA LYS A 109 -6.42 -13.69 -2.70
C LYS A 109 -7.66 -13.27 -3.48
#